data_AF-A0A9D3U664-F1
#
_entry.id   AF-A0A9D3U664-F1
#
_cell.length_a   1.000
_cell.length_b   1.000
_cell.length_c   1.000
_cell.angle_alpha   90.00
_cell.angle_beta   90.00
_cell.angle_gamma   90.00
#
_symmetry.space_group_name_H-M   'P 1'
#
loop_
_entity.id
_entity.type
_entity.pdbx_description
1 polymer ?
#
loop_
_entity_poly.entity_id
_entity_poly.type
_entity_poly.pdbx_seq_one_letter_code
_entity_poly.pdbx_strand_id
1 'polypeptide(L)'
;MAESAESSKDYFVTTVNEDHATICWGCGLRLLLPTHAPVFKCGWCGAITSQNVNKPETKCLWGRRLQDRCFVTILSVFMLFLICGGVWAVHWFVFSVSYTFGIFHYILTAILAATTVSTFSLSAFRCAGTPPTVLWGSYPVVGKGDLENYTFCHYCVKPKSPRAHHCRSCGTCVLDMDHHCPFIGNCVGAANHRHFIAFLFSAVFSTIYISFLSAYAGLHIWPPVKYRSLGHLNGSSRDLAIRAFKEVMLALVSSAVQLSARGLILVYLFVSSVSLQIGLSVLLWQQLCFIYEGKTYLSHLSSQGSGGDHIEEKGCQNIFRFFGCPYSIFRYLPTLRNSPKRHTK
;
A
#
# COMPACT_ATOMS: atom_id res chain seq x y z
N MET A 1 -19.17 -73.18 -34.28
CA MET A 1 -19.93 -72.79 -33.08
C MET A 1 -18.93 -72.20 -32.11
N ALA A 2 -19.20 -70.96 -31.69
CA ALA A 2 -18.29 -70.13 -30.91
C ALA A 2 -18.22 -70.62 -29.46
N GLU A 3 -17.02 -70.76 -28.93
CA GLU A 3 -16.78 -70.90 -27.49
C GLU A 3 -15.79 -69.81 -27.07
N SER A 4 -16.21 -69.09 -26.04
CA SER A 4 -15.81 -67.76 -25.65
C SER A 4 -14.42 -67.69 -25.00
N ALA A 5 -13.65 -66.68 -25.40
CA ALA A 5 -12.44 -66.26 -24.72
C ALA A 5 -12.78 -65.71 -23.32
N GLU A 6 -12.46 -66.46 -22.28
CA GLU A 6 -12.52 -65.99 -20.89
C GLU A 6 -11.20 -65.30 -20.56
N SER A 7 -11.19 -63.97 -20.75
CA SER A 7 -10.11 -63.09 -20.32
C SER A 7 -10.10 -63.05 -18.79
N SER A 8 -9.01 -63.54 -18.19
CA SER A 8 -8.72 -63.41 -16.76
C SER A 8 -8.65 -61.92 -16.41
N LYS A 9 -9.73 -61.39 -15.82
CA LYS A 9 -9.70 -60.08 -15.18
C LYS A 9 -8.79 -60.18 -13.97
N ASP A 10 -7.57 -59.69 -14.12
CA ASP A 10 -6.70 -59.34 -13.01
C ASP A 10 -7.49 -58.41 -12.08
N TYR A 11 -7.82 -58.93 -10.90
CA TYR A 11 -8.27 -58.10 -9.79
C TYR A 11 -7.09 -57.23 -9.38
N PHE A 12 -7.01 -56.03 -9.95
CA PHE A 12 -6.27 -54.94 -9.32
C PHE A 12 -7.00 -54.61 -8.02
N VAL A 13 -6.64 -55.30 -6.94
CA VAL A 13 -6.91 -54.84 -5.60
C VAL A 13 -6.10 -53.56 -5.43
N THR A 14 -6.74 -52.41 -5.63
CA THR A 14 -6.19 -51.13 -5.20
C THR A 14 -6.17 -51.11 -3.67
N THR A 15 -5.16 -51.73 -3.07
CA THR A 15 -4.80 -51.47 -1.68
C THR A 15 -4.14 -50.10 -1.59
N VAL A 16 -4.93 -49.02 -1.46
CA VAL A 16 -4.46 -47.78 -0.83
C VAL A 16 -5.65 -47.04 -0.21
N ASN A 17 -5.67 -46.97 1.12
CA ASN A 17 -5.69 -45.69 1.82
C ASN A 17 -5.28 -45.97 3.27
N GLU A 18 -4.00 -45.76 3.56
CA GLU A 18 -3.58 -45.55 4.94
C GLU A 18 -4.19 -44.21 5.39
N ASP A 19 -5.42 -44.24 5.90
CA ASP A 19 -6.04 -43.05 6.47
C ASP A 19 -5.25 -42.65 7.72
N HIS A 20 -4.63 -41.47 7.69
CA HIS A 20 -3.93 -40.99 8.88
C HIS A 20 -4.94 -40.30 9.80
N ALA A 21 -4.93 -40.68 11.07
CA ALA A 21 -5.72 -39.99 12.08
C ALA A 21 -5.01 -38.71 12.50
N THR A 22 -5.68 -37.57 12.40
CA THR A 22 -5.21 -36.29 12.95
C THR A 22 -6.29 -35.65 13.81
N ILE A 23 -5.91 -34.65 14.60
CA ILE A 23 -6.85 -33.86 15.39
C ILE A 23 -7.05 -32.53 14.69
N CYS A 24 -8.31 -32.12 14.52
CA CYS A 24 -8.61 -30.78 14.06
C CYS A 24 -8.06 -29.76 15.07
N TRP A 25 -7.14 -28.89 14.66
CA TRP A 25 -6.66 -27.82 15.55
C TRP A 25 -7.82 -26.95 16.03
N GLY A 26 -8.84 -26.72 15.18
CA GLY A 26 -9.98 -25.86 15.48
C GLY A 26 -10.89 -26.38 16.58
N CYS A 27 -11.49 -27.57 16.42
CA CYS A 27 -12.46 -28.11 17.38
C CYS A 27 -11.95 -29.31 18.20
N GLY A 28 -10.74 -29.83 17.95
CA GLY A 28 -10.23 -30.99 18.67
C GLY A 28 -10.85 -32.34 18.27
N LEU A 29 -11.75 -32.38 17.27
CA LEU A 29 -12.30 -33.64 16.77
C LEU A 29 -11.23 -34.45 16.05
N ARG A 30 -11.25 -35.78 16.25
CA ARG A 30 -10.42 -36.73 15.50
C ARG A 30 -10.95 -36.83 14.07
N LEU A 31 -10.06 -36.63 13.11
CA LEU A 31 -10.33 -36.69 11.68
C LEU A 31 -9.54 -37.83 11.07
N LEU A 32 -10.19 -38.58 10.17
CA LEU A 32 -9.53 -39.53 9.28
C LEU A 32 -9.34 -38.83 7.94
N LEU A 33 -8.09 -38.71 7.50
CA LEU A 33 -7.73 -38.00 6.28
C LEU A 33 -6.94 -38.91 5.33
N PRO A 34 -7.17 -38.81 4.02
CA PRO A 34 -6.33 -39.46 3.03
C PRO A 34 -4.90 -38.91 3.12
N THR A 35 -3.89 -39.78 3.03
CA THR A 35 -2.44 -39.45 3.03
C THR A 35 -2.01 -38.42 2.01
N HIS A 36 -2.79 -38.22 0.94
CA HIS A 36 -2.43 -37.31 -0.16
C HIS A 36 -3.17 -35.97 -0.16
N ALA A 37 -3.92 -35.61 0.91
CA ALA A 37 -4.64 -34.33 0.98
C ALA A 37 -3.76 -33.22 1.61
N PRO A 38 -3.19 -32.28 0.83
CA PRO A 38 -2.29 -31.23 1.36
C PRO A 38 -3.03 -30.17 2.20
N VAL A 39 -4.33 -30.01 1.95
CA VAL A 39 -5.23 -29.09 2.63
C VAL A 39 -6.54 -29.79 2.90
N PHE A 40 -7.05 -29.68 4.12
CA PHE A 40 -8.37 -30.21 4.50
C PHE A 40 -9.19 -29.17 5.26
N LYS A 41 -10.51 -29.30 5.18
CA LYS A 41 -11.48 -28.47 5.90
C LYS A 41 -12.30 -29.34 6.85
N CYS A 42 -12.38 -28.95 8.13
CA CYS A 42 -13.17 -29.67 9.12
C CYS A 42 -14.67 -29.50 8.84
N GLY A 43 -15.41 -30.61 8.69
CA GLY A 43 -16.85 -30.57 8.44
C GLY A 43 -17.70 -30.06 9.62
N TRP A 44 -17.15 -30.01 10.83
CA TRP A 44 -17.84 -29.47 12.01
C TRP A 44 -17.59 -27.98 12.17
N CYS A 45 -16.36 -27.58 12.53
CA CYS A 45 -16.05 -26.18 12.84
C CYS A 45 -15.69 -25.34 11.61
N GLY A 46 -15.43 -25.95 10.44
CA GLY A 46 -15.04 -25.22 9.23
C GLY A 46 -13.57 -24.84 9.14
N ALA A 47 -12.76 -25.16 10.15
CA ALA A 47 -11.33 -24.86 10.19
C ALA A 47 -10.55 -25.55 9.06
N ILE A 48 -9.70 -24.78 8.39
CA ILE A 48 -8.82 -25.24 7.31
C ILE A 48 -7.45 -25.56 7.88
N THR A 49 -6.93 -26.73 7.55
CA THR A 49 -5.60 -27.18 7.97
C THR A 49 -4.77 -27.51 6.75
N SER A 50 -3.57 -26.95 6.70
CA SER A 50 -2.56 -27.25 5.68
C SER A 50 -1.44 -28.07 6.31
N GLN A 51 -1.04 -29.16 5.67
CA GLN A 51 0.06 -30.01 6.17
C GLN A 51 1.47 -29.44 5.91
N ASN A 52 1.57 -28.33 5.17
CA ASN A 52 2.85 -27.65 4.94
C ASN A 52 3.34 -26.94 6.22
N VAL A 53 4.04 -27.70 7.06
CA VAL A 53 4.74 -27.21 8.26
C VAL A 53 5.97 -26.42 7.82
N ASN A 54 5.84 -25.10 7.73
CA ASN A 54 7.01 -24.23 7.58
C ASN A 54 7.73 -24.10 8.93
N LYS A 55 9.06 -24.28 8.94
CA LYS A 55 9.90 -24.14 10.14
C LYS A 55 9.84 -22.71 10.69
N PRO A 56 9.85 -22.52 12.02
CA PRO A 56 9.88 -21.19 12.62
C PRO A 56 11.22 -20.48 12.36
N GLU A 57 11.21 -19.41 11.58
CA GLU A 57 12.38 -18.54 11.37
C GLU A 57 12.43 -17.45 12.46
N THR A 58 13.16 -17.69 13.55
CA THR A 58 13.24 -16.75 14.69
C THR A 58 14.52 -15.91 14.75
N LYS A 59 15.56 -16.25 13.97
CA LYS A 59 16.93 -15.75 14.22
C LYS A 59 17.22 -14.29 13.83
N CYS A 60 16.31 -13.55 13.18
CA CYS A 60 16.58 -12.14 12.80
C CYS A 60 15.36 -11.21 12.89
N LEU A 61 14.41 -11.47 13.80
CA LEU A 61 13.26 -10.58 14.01
C LEU A 61 13.66 -9.25 14.63
N TRP A 62 14.52 -9.29 15.65
CA TRP A 62 14.97 -8.10 16.37
C TRP A 62 15.78 -7.17 15.47
N GLY A 63 16.70 -7.72 14.67
CA GLY A 63 17.51 -6.94 13.72
C GLY A 63 16.66 -6.19 12.68
N ARG A 64 15.67 -6.87 12.07
CA ARG A 64 14.76 -6.22 11.10
C ARG A 64 13.92 -5.13 11.74
N ARG A 65 13.35 -5.38 12.92
CA ARG A 65 12.59 -4.36 13.65
C ARG A 65 13.45 -3.15 14.03
N LEU A 66 14.69 -3.37 14.46
CA LEU A 66 15.62 -2.29 14.77
C LEU A 66 15.94 -1.48 13.51
N GLN A 67 16.25 -2.14 12.39
CA GLN A 67 16.48 -1.49 11.10
C GLN A 67 15.28 -0.64 10.66
N ASP A 68 14.07 -1.20 10.73
CA ASP A 68 12.83 -0.50 10.38
C ASP A 68 12.61 0.73 11.28
N ARG A 69 12.85 0.62 12.59
CA ARG A 69 12.71 1.75 13.53
C ARG A 69 13.76 2.83 13.29
N CYS A 70 15.03 2.46 13.10
CA CYS A 70 16.08 3.41 12.74
C CYS A 70 15.76 4.14 11.44
N PHE A 71 15.27 3.42 10.42
CA PHE A 71 14.87 4.00 9.15
C PHE A 71 13.73 5.02 9.32
N VAL A 72 12.69 4.68 10.09
CA VAL A 72 11.58 5.59 10.40
C VAL A 72 12.05 6.83 11.14
N THR A 73 12.96 6.68 12.12
CA THR A 73 13.51 7.82 12.86
C THR A 73 14.31 8.74 11.93
N ILE A 74 15.18 8.18 11.08
CA ILE A 74 15.94 8.95 10.09
C ILE A 74 15.00 9.69 9.13
N LEU A 75 13.98 8.99 8.61
CA LEU A 75 12.99 9.58 7.72
C LEU A 75 12.21 10.71 8.41
N SER A 76 11.83 10.54 9.68
CA SER A 76 11.14 11.58 10.46
C SER A 76 12.00 12.82 10.65
N VAL A 77 13.27 12.64 11.01
CA VAL A 77 14.22 13.75 11.15
C VAL A 77 14.45 14.45 9.81
N PHE A 78 14.58 13.68 8.72
CA PHE A 78 14.73 14.23 7.37
C PHE A 78 13.49 15.04 6.94
N MET A 79 12.27 14.56 7.22
CA MET A 79 11.05 15.31 6.96
C MET A 79 11.02 16.63 7.73
N LEU A 80 11.36 16.62 9.03
CA LEU A 80 11.44 17.85 9.83
C LEU A 80 12.50 18.82 9.30
N PHE A 81 13.66 18.30 8.88
CA PHE A 81 14.71 19.10 8.25
C PHE A 81 14.23 19.76 6.97
N LEU A 82 13.54 19.05 6.08
CA LEU A 82 12.97 19.62 4.86
C LEU A 82 11.89 20.67 5.15
N ILE A 83 11.05 20.45 6.16
CA ILE A 83 10.02 21.42 6.57
C ILE A 83 10.68 22.71 7.07
N CYS A 84 11.64 22.61 7.99
CA CYS A 84 12.36 23.76 8.53
C CYS A 84 13.17 24.49 7.44
N GLY A 85 13.87 23.74 6.59
CA GLY A 85 14.64 24.28 5.47
C GLY A 85 13.76 24.98 4.44
N GLY A 86 12.58 24.41 4.12
CA GLY A 86 11.59 25.01 3.24
C GLY A 86 11.04 26.31 3.80
N VAL A 87 10.61 26.33 5.06
CA VAL A 87 10.14 27.54 5.74
C VAL A 87 11.21 28.63 5.72
N TRP A 88 12.47 28.29 6.05
CA TRP A 88 13.57 29.25 6.01
C TRP A 88 13.83 29.80 4.60
N ALA A 89 13.80 28.94 3.57
CA ALA A 89 14.09 29.33 2.19
C ALA A 89 13.04 30.29 1.63
N VAL A 90 11.76 30.09 1.96
CA VAL A 90 10.65 30.92 1.46
C VAL A 90 10.33 32.12 2.34
N HIS A 91 10.77 32.14 3.61
CA HIS A 91 10.43 33.16 4.61
C HIS A 91 10.50 34.59 4.07
N TRP A 92 11.69 35.02 3.63
CA TRP A 92 11.92 36.39 3.18
C TRP A 92 11.02 36.76 2.01
N PHE A 93 10.81 35.82 1.09
CA PHE A 93 10.00 36.04 -0.09
C PHE A 93 8.52 36.24 0.26
N VAL A 94 7.94 35.37 1.07
CA VAL A 94 6.51 35.46 1.41
C VAL A 94 6.22 36.76 2.19
N PHE A 95 7.09 37.15 3.12
CA PHE A 95 6.92 38.42 3.85
C PHE A 95 7.23 39.68 3.01
N SER A 96 7.95 39.54 1.88
CA SER A 96 8.19 40.65 0.95
C SER A 96 6.94 41.09 0.17
N VAL A 97 5.97 40.17 -0.03
CA VAL A 97 4.72 40.46 -0.74
C VAL A 97 3.75 41.25 0.15
N SER A 98 3.48 40.73 1.35
CA SER A 98 2.66 41.38 2.37
C SER A 98 2.78 40.63 3.70
N TYR A 99 2.60 41.33 4.81
CA TYR A 99 2.59 40.71 6.14
C TYR A 99 1.44 39.71 6.33
N THR A 100 0.25 40.00 5.80
CA THR A 100 -0.91 39.10 5.90
C THR A 100 -0.72 37.84 5.05
N PHE A 101 -0.11 37.98 3.88
CA PHE A 101 0.27 36.87 3.00
C PHE A 101 1.32 35.97 3.66
N GLY A 102 2.34 36.58 4.29
CA GLY A 102 3.31 35.96 5.20
C GLY A 102 2.66 35.03 6.22
N ILE A 103 1.80 35.60 7.06
CA ILE A 103 1.11 34.87 8.13
C ILE A 103 0.26 33.73 7.57
N PHE A 104 -0.52 33.98 6.51
CA PHE A 104 -1.38 32.98 5.89
C PHE A 104 -0.58 31.73 5.46
N HIS A 105 0.50 31.93 4.72
CA HIS A 105 1.35 30.83 4.26
C HIS A 105 2.06 30.11 5.41
N TYR A 106 2.44 30.82 6.47
CA TYR A 106 3.01 30.18 7.67
C TYR A 106 2.00 29.29 8.40
N ILE A 107 0.77 29.77 8.61
CA ILE A 107 -0.30 28.99 9.22
C ILE A 107 -0.62 27.77 8.36
N LEU A 108 -0.79 27.95 7.05
CA LEU A 108 -1.07 26.85 6.13
C LEU A 108 0.05 25.80 6.12
N THR A 109 1.31 26.24 6.11
CA THR A 109 2.48 25.34 6.17
C THR A 109 2.50 24.58 7.50
N ALA A 110 2.20 25.24 8.61
CA ALA A 110 2.13 24.60 9.92
C ALA A 110 1.02 23.53 9.98
N ILE A 111 -0.15 23.82 9.42
CA ILE A 111 -1.28 22.86 9.35
C ILE A 111 -0.91 21.65 8.49
N LEU A 112 -0.35 21.87 7.29
CA LEU A 112 0.07 20.79 6.39
C LEU A 112 1.19 19.94 7.00
N ALA A 113 2.18 20.58 7.65
CA ALA A 113 3.26 19.89 8.35
C ALA A 113 2.73 19.06 9.52
N ALA A 114 1.89 19.64 10.39
CA ALA A 114 1.31 18.94 11.52
C ALA A 114 0.44 17.75 11.08
N THR A 115 -0.38 17.94 10.03
CA THR A 115 -1.21 16.86 9.47
C THR A 115 -0.35 15.73 8.89
N THR A 116 0.69 16.07 8.12
CA THR A 116 1.57 15.06 7.50
C THR A 116 2.37 14.29 8.55
N VAL A 117 2.97 15.00 9.52
CA VAL A 117 3.76 14.36 10.59
C VAL A 117 2.88 13.51 11.50
N SER A 118 1.68 13.99 11.87
CA SER A 118 0.77 13.23 12.73
C SER A 118 0.22 11.98 12.02
N THR A 119 -0.21 12.08 10.77
CA THR A 119 -0.71 10.93 10.00
C THR A 119 0.39 9.92 9.70
N PHE A 120 1.60 10.37 9.37
CA PHE A 120 2.78 9.49 9.26
C PHE A 120 3.03 8.76 10.58
N SER A 121 3.08 9.48 11.70
CA SER A 121 3.32 8.90 13.02
C SER A 121 2.24 7.88 13.41
N LEU A 122 0.97 8.19 13.14
CA LEU A 122 -0.13 7.26 13.36
C LEU A 122 0.02 6.01 12.50
N SER A 123 0.42 6.12 11.24
CA SER A 123 0.67 4.95 10.39
C SER A 123 1.84 4.08 10.89
N ALA A 124 2.94 4.72 11.32
CA ALA A 124 4.18 4.07 11.71
C ALA A 124 4.16 3.43 13.11
N PHE A 125 3.42 4.03 14.04
CA PHE A 125 3.46 3.64 15.46
C PHE A 125 2.16 2.99 15.98
N ARG A 126 1.01 3.14 15.28
CA ARG A 126 -0.19 2.38 15.65
C ARG A 126 -0.04 0.90 15.31
N CYS A 127 -0.68 0.05 16.09
CA CYS A 127 -0.79 -1.36 15.75
C CYS A 127 -1.47 -1.51 14.37
N ALA A 128 -0.93 -2.39 13.51
CA ALA A 128 -1.52 -2.67 12.20
C ALA A 128 -2.86 -3.42 12.28
N GLY A 129 -3.19 -3.98 13.45
CA GLY A 129 -4.41 -4.74 13.70
C GLY A 129 -4.09 -6.20 14.01
N THR A 130 -4.67 -6.73 15.07
CA THR A 130 -4.51 -8.12 15.48
C THR A 130 -5.76 -8.92 15.11
N PRO A 131 -5.62 -10.17 14.61
CA PRO A 131 -6.76 -11.07 14.47
C PRO A 131 -7.53 -11.20 15.78
N PRO A 132 -8.86 -11.36 15.74
CA PRO A 132 -9.66 -11.55 16.96
C PRO A 132 -9.18 -12.80 17.71
N THR A 133 -9.14 -12.70 19.03
CA THR A 133 -8.89 -13.86 19.88
C THR A 133 -10.16 -14.72 19.87
N VAL A 134 -10.05 -15.92 19.32
CA VAL A 134 -11.14 -16.91 19.31
C VAL A 134 -10.74 -18.10 20.15
N LEU A 135 -11.73 -18.75 20.78
CA LEU A 135 -11.53 -20.00 21.48
C LEU A 135 -11.40 -21.14 20.45
N TRP A 136 -10.49 -22.07 20.70
CA TRP A 136 -10.16 -23.14 19.76
C TRP A 136 -9.59 -24.36 20.51
N GLY A 137 -9.52 -25.50 19.83
CA GLY A 137 -8.92 -26.74 20.31
C GLY A 137 -9.81 -27.62 21.18
N SER A 138 -11.07 -27.26 21.45
CA SER A 138 -11.95 -28.05 22.32
C SER A 138 -13.38 -28.14 21.80
N TYR A 139 -13.84 -29.37 21.60
CA TYR A 139 -15.24 -29.70 21.37
C TYR A 139 -15.92 -29.96 22.73
N PRO A 140 -17.19 -29.56 22.93
CA PRO A 140 -18.09 -28.87 22.00
C PRO A 140 -18.00 -27.34 22.08
N VAL A 141 -16.99 -26.79 22.76
CA VAL A 141 -16.85 -25.35 23.00
C VAL A 141 -16.78 -24.56 21.68
N VAL A 142 -16.17 -25.15 20.65
CA VAL A 142 -16.25 -24.66 19.27
C VAL A 142 -17.46 -25.28 18.58
N GLY A 143 -18.46 -24.44 18.31
CA GLY A 143 -19.69 -24.76 17.62
C GLY A 143 -19.50 -25.06 16.14
N LYS A 144 -20.60 -25.48 15.51
CA LYS A 144 -20.64 -25.83 14.09
C LYS A 144 -20.47 -24.56 13.24
N GLY A 145 -19.40 -24.50 12.45
CA GLY A 145 -19.06 -23.36 11.59
C GLY A 145 -18.37 -22.18 12.29
N ASP A 146 -18.08 -22.26 13.59
CA ASP A 146 -17.47 -21.15 14.35
C ASP A 146 -16.09 -20.71 13.83
N LEU A 147 -15.37 -21.62 13.17
CA LEU A 147 -14.04 -21.40 12.60
C LEU A 147 -14.05 -21.53 11.07
N GLU A 148 -15.20 -21.25 10.44
CA GLU A 148 -15.36 -21.30 9.00
C GLU A 148 -14.33 -20.41 8.31
N ASN A 149 -13.55 -21.00 7.40
CA ASN A 149 -12.46 -20.34 6.66
C ASN A 149 -11.31 -19.80 7.52
N TYR A 150 -11.26 -20.12 8.82
CA TYR A 150 -10.06 -19.89 9.60
C TYR A 150 -8.97 -20.87 9.18
N THR A 151 -7.74 -20.39 9.18
CA THR A 151 -6.53 -21.21 8.98
C THR A 151 -5.68 -21.17 10.24
N PHE A 152 -4.65 -22.00 10.35
CA PHE A 152 -3.74 -21.96 11.50
C PHE A 152 -2.43 -21.25 11.14
N CYS A 153 -1.94 -20.37 12.01
CA CYS A 153 -0.60 -19.80 11.87
C CYS A 153 0.39 -20.60 12.71
N HIS A 154 1.27 -21.37 12.07
CA HIS A 154 2.31 -22.14 12.77
C HIS A 154 3.38 -21.26 13.44
N TYR A 155 3.63 -20.05 12.92
CA TYR A 155 4.60 -19.11 13.53
C TYR A 155 4.07 -18.48 14.81
N CYS A 156 2.80 -18.10 14.84
CA CYS A 156 2.16 -17.48 16.01
C CYS A 156 1.46 -18.50 16.92
N VAL A 157 1.38 -19.77 16.51
CA VAL A 157 0.68 -20.87 17.20
C VAL A 157 -0.73 -20.46 17.62
N LYS A 158 -1.49 -19.90 16.67
CA LYS A 158 -2.86 -19.43 16.92
C LYS A 158 -3.74 -19.47 15.67
N PRO A 159 -5.07 -19.47 15.83
CA PRO A 159 -6.00 -19.31 14.72
C PRO A 159 -5.74 -18.00 13.98
N LYS A 160 -5.73 -18.09 12.66
CA LYS A 160 -5.56 -16.99 11.73
C LYS A 160 -6.91 -16.79 11.05
N SER A 161 -7.56 -15.68 11.39
CA SER A 161 -8.85 -15.30 10.82
C SER A 161 -8.77 -15.15 9.30
N PRO A 162 -9.91 -15.21 8.59
CA PRO A 162 -9.97 -14.84 7.18
C PRO A 162 -9.32 -13.47 6.96
N ARG A 163 -8.63 -13.30 5.82
CA ARG A 163 -7.91 -12.08 5.43
C ARG A 163 -6.73 -11.67 6.33
N ALA A 164 -6.42 -12.43 7.38
CA ALA A 164 -5.22 -12.21 8.18
C ALA A 164 -4.00 -12.93 7.59
N HIS A 165 -2.84 -12.27 7.63
CA HIS A 165 -1.57 -12.79 7.12
C HIS A 165 -0.47 -12.63 8.16
N HIS A 166 0.46 -13.60 8.22
CA HIS A 166 1.63 -13.51 9.09
C HIS A 166 2.71 -12.68 8.41
N CYS A 167 3.07 -11.54 8.99
CA CYS A 167 4.21 -10.76 8.53
C CYS A 167 5.48 -11.24 9.23
N ARG A 168 6.46 -11.71 8.47
CA ARG A 168 7.76 -12.15 9.02
C ARG A 168 8.57 -10.99 9.59
N SER A 169 8.51 -9.80 8.98
CA SER A 169 9.22 -8.62 9.48
C SER A 169 8.67 -8.15 10.83
N CYS A 170 7.33 -8.13 10.97
CA CYS A 170 6.69 -7.79 12.24
C CYS A 170 6.62 -8.97 13.21
N GLY A 171 6.81 -10.22 12.78
CA GLY A 171 6.71 -11.43 13.61
C GLY A 171 5.32 -11.66 14.21
N THR A 172 4.26 -11.19 13.55
CA THR A 172 2.88 -11.34 14.03
C THR A 172 1.90 -11.47 12.88
N CYS A 173 0.74 -12.09 13.14
CA CYS A 173 -0.40 -12.02 12.23
C CYS A 173 -1.05 -10.64 12.31
N VAL A 174 -1.32 -10.07 11.14
CA VAL A 174 -1.98 -8.78 10.95
C VAL A 174 -3.34 -9.02 10.29
N LEU A 175 -4.40 -8.45 10.87
CA LEU A 175 -5.75 -8.51 10.32
C LEU A 175 -5.89 -7.58 9.11
N ASP A 176 -6.57 -8.03 8.06
CA ASP A 176 -6.68 -7.33 6.77
C ASP A 176 -5.35 -6.74 6.32
N MET A 177 -4.30 -7.55 6.37
CA MET A 177 -2.96 -7.12 6.02
C MET A 177 -2.92 -6.70 4.55
N ASP A 178 -2.46 -5.47 4.29
CA ASP A 178 -2.20 -4.99 2.95
C ASP A 178 -0.76 -5.30 2.55
N HIS A 179 0.21 -4.75 3.28
CA HIS A 179 1.63 -5.01 3.06
C HIS A 179 2.46 -4.64 4.29
N HIS A 180 3.73 -5.10 4.32
CA HIS A 180 4.74 -4.54 5.22
C HIS A 180 5.43 -3.39 4.51
N CYS A 181 5.43 -2.20 5.12
CA CYS A 181 6.04 -1.03 4.53
C CYS A 181 7.29 -0.62 5.34
N PRO A 182 8.50 -0.78 4.77
CA PRO A 182 9.73 -0.37 5.44
C PRO A 182 9.77 1.13 5.73
N PHE A 183 9.11 1.96 4.90
CA PHE A 183 9.13 3.43 5.06
C PHE A 183 8.41 3.92 6.32
N ILE A 184 7.38 3.19 6.77
CA ILE A 184 6.73 3.45 8.06
C ILE A 184 7.19 2.46 9.14
N GLY A 185 8.11 1.55 8.81
CA GLY A 185 8.65 0.52 9.70
C GLY A 185 7.59 -0.35 10.37
N ASN A 186 6.47 -0.58 9.66
CA ASN A 186 5.29 -1.24 10.20
C ASN A 186 4.46 -1.88 9.07
N CYS A 187 3.58 -2.81 9.44
CA CYS A 187 2.55 -3.29 8.53
C CYS A 187 1.44 -2.25 8.35
N VAL A 188 0.86 -2.24 7.17
CA VAL A 188 -0.43 -1.60 6.88
C VAL A 188 -1.50 -2.69 6.97
N GLY A 189 -2.45 -2.53 7.88
CA GLY A 189 -3.54 -3.47 8.11
C GLY A 189 -4.78 -2.79 8.68
N ALA A 190 -5.79 -3.57 9.08
CA ALA A 190 -7.12 -3.10 9.48
C ALA A 190 -7.12 -1.84 10.37
N ALA A 191 -6.23 -1.77 11.36
CA ALA A 191 -6.26 -0.72 12.39
C ALA A 191 -5.50 0.56 12.02
N ASN A 192 -4.60 0.54 11.04
CA ASN A 192 -3.82 1.72 10.63
C ASN A 192 -3.90 2.06 9.14
N HIS A 193 -4.60 1.28 8.32
CA HIS A 193 -4.73 1.52 6.88
C HIS A 193 -5.28 2.91 6.57
N ARG A 194 -6.30 3.37 7.31
CA ARG A 194 -6.85 4.73 7.15
C ARG A 194 -5.81 5.82 7.40
N HIS A 195 -4.96 5.65 8.41
CA HIS A 195 -3.89 6.61 8.71
C HIS A 195 -2.83 6.62 7.60
N PHE A 196 -2.52 5.46 7.03
CA PHE A 196 -1.61 5.36 5.89
C PHE A 196 -2.15 6.11 4.66
N ILE A 197 -3.43 5.93 4.32
CA ILE A 197 -4.06 6.66 3.21
C ILE A 197 -4.14 8.17 3.49
N ALA A 198 -4.49 8.57 4.71
CA ALA A 198 -4.50 9.97 5.12
C ALA A 198 -3.10 10.61 5.03
N PHE A 199 -2.05 9.86 5.38
CA PHE A 199 -0.66 10.28 5.20
C PHE A 199 -0.33 10.51 3.72
N LEU A 200 -0.69 9.58 2.83
CA LEU A 200 -0.44 9.73 1.39
C LEU A 200 -1.13 10.98 0.82
N PHE A 201 -2.39 11.22 1.18
CA PHE A 201 -3.09 12.45 0.78
C PHE A 201 -2.40 13.70 1.32
N SER A 202 -2.10 13.75 2.62
CA SER A 202 -1.45 14.90 3.26
C SER A 202 -0.07 15.18 2.67
N ALA A 203 0.71 14.13 2.39
CA ALA A 203 2.02 14.22 1.78
C ALA A 203 1.91 14.77 0.35
N VAL A 204 0.99 14.25 -0.48
CA VAL A 204 0.71 14.76 -1.83
C VAL A 204 0.34 16.24 -1.82
N PHE A 205 -0.59 16.67 -0.97
CA PHE A 205 -0.96 18.08 -0.88
C PHE A 205 0.21 18.95 -0.43
N SER A 206 1.01 18.47 0.53
CA SER A 206 2.20 19.18 1.01
C SER A 206 3.26 19.31 -0.09
N THR A 207 3.50 18.26 -0.88
CA THR A 207 4.47 18.27 -1.98
C THR A 207 4.03 19.15 -3.14
N ILE A 208 2.73 19.19 -3.48
CA ILE A 208 2.19 20.15 -4.46
C ILE A 208 2.42 21.58 -3.97
N TYR A 209 2.05 21.86 -2.72
CA TYR A 209 2.16 23.20 -2.14
C TYR A 209 3.60 23.72 -2.12
N ILE A 210 4.56 22.91 -1.64
CA ILE A 210 5.96 23.31 -1.63
C ILE A 210 6.56 23.38 -3.04
N SER A 211 6.12 22.55 -4.00
CA SER A 211 6.54 22.65 -5.41
C SER A 211 6.15 24.01 -5.97
N PHE A 212 4.90 24.41 -5.78
CA PHE A 212 4.39 25.69 -6.28
C PHE A 212 5.11 26.87 -5.62
N LEU A 213 5.25 26.86 -4.29
CA LEU A 213 5.89 27.95 -3.57
C LEU A 213 7.39 28.06 -3.90
N SER A 214 8.08 26.93 -4.04
CA SER A 214 9.51 26.90 -4.40
C SER A 214 9.74 27.34 -5.84
N ALA A 215 8.86 26.95 -6.77
CA ALA A 215 8.93 27.42 -8.16
C ALA A 215 8.70 28.94 -8.22
N TYR A 216 7.66 29.43 -7.55
CA TYR A 216 7.33 30.85 -7.56
C TYR A 216 8.45 31.70 -6.93
N ALA A 217 8.91 31.35 -5.73
CA ALA A 217 10.04 32.05 -5.09
C ALA A 217 11.34 31.92 -5.90
N GLY A 218 11.57 30.74 -6.49
CA GLY A 218 12.74 30.47 -7.34
C GLY A 218 12.78 31.36 -8.58
N LEU A 219 11.65 31.55 -9.27
CA LEU A 219 11.55 32.43 -10.44
C LEU A 219 11.86 33.90 -10.12
N HIS A 220 11.49 34.36 -8.93
CA HIS A 220 11.77 35.73 -8.47
C HIS A 220 13.23 35.94 -8.04
N ILE A 221 13.93 34.89 -7.61
CA ILE A 221 15.33 34.95 -7.19
C ILE A 221 16.30 34.61 -8.34
N TRP A 222 15.78 34.02 -9.43
CA TRP A 222 16.60 33.51 -10.53
C TRP A 222 17.41 34.63 -11.22
N PRO A 223 18.74 34.50 -11.34
CA PRO A 223 19.56 35.51 -12.02
C PRO A 223 19.23 35.62 -13.51
N PRO A 224 19.30 36.83 -14.11
CA PRO A 224 18.99 37.02 -15.52
C PRO A 224 19.87 36.14 -16.41
N VAL A 225 19.23 35.43 -17.34
CA VAL A 225 19.92 34.52 -18.27
C VAL A 225 20.53 35.35 -19.41
N LYS A 226 21.88 35.40 -19.47
CA LYS A 226 22.60 36.07 -20.54
C LYS A 226 22.85 35.09 -21.70
N TYR A 227 22.19 35.32 -22.84
CA TYR A 227 22.49 34.57 -24.05
C TYR A 227 23.67 35.17 -24.80
N ARG A 228 24.54 34.29 -25.33
CA ARG A 228 25.50 34.69 -26.35
C ARG A 228 24.77 34.80 -27.68
N SER A 229 24.95 35.92 -28.39
CA SER A 229 24.36 36.12 -29.71
C SER A 229 24.79 34.99 -30.65
N LEU A 230 23.80 34.36 -31.29
CA LEU A 230 23.98 33.25 -32.23
C LEU A 230 24.62 33.80 -33.52
N GLY A 231 25.95 33.80 -33.56
CA GLY A 231 26.71 34.25 -34.74
C GLY A 231 26.36 33.45 -36.00
N HIS A 232 26.24 34.18 -37.11
CA HIS A 232 25.98 33.77 -38.50
C HIS A 232 25.75 32.27 -38.75
N LEU A 233 24.48 31.91 -38.96
CA LEU A 233 24.02 30.54 -39.14
C LEU A 233 24.33 30.00 -40.53
N ASN A 234 25.20 28.99 -40.60
CA ASN A 234 25.32 28.06 -41.73
C ASN A 234 25.36 26.63 -41.18
N GLY A 235 24.37 25.79 -41.52
CA GLY A 235 24.26 24.42 -41.03
C GLY A 235 22.87 23.80 -41.23
N SER A 236 22.79 22.47 -41.15
CA SER A 236 21.53 21.72 -41.24
C SER A 236 20.59 22.04 -40.07
N SER A 237 19.27 22.00 -40.30
CA SER A 237 18.23 22.27 -39.28
C SER A 237 18.43 21.51 -37.96
N ARG A 238 18.86 20.23 -38.04
CA ARG A 238 19.18 19.41 -36.84
C ARG A 238 20.39 19.94 -36.06
N ASP A 239 21.42 20.38 -36.77
CA ASP A 239 22.65 20.88 -36.17
C ASP A 239 22.42 22.26 -35.53
N LEU A 240 21.59 23.10 -36.16
CA LEU A 240 21.10 24.34 -35.57
C LEU A 240 20.30 24.08 -34.27
N ALA A 241 19.37 23.13 -34.26
CA ALA A 241 18.60 22.78 -33.06
C ALA A 241 19.49 22.30 -31.90
N ILE A 242 20.50 21.46 -32.20
CA ILE A 242 21.45 20.97 -31.19
C ILE A 242 22.31 22.12 -30.63
N ARG A 243 22.80 23.03 -31.48
CA ARG A 243 23.59 24.19 -31.04
C ARG A 243 22.75 25.15 -30.21
N ALA A 244 21.52 25.46 -30.64
CA ALA A 244 20.60 26.30 -29.88
C ALA A 244 20.33 25.69 -28.50
N PHE A 245 20.01 24.39 -28.44
CA PHE A 245 19.79 23.68 -27.17
C PHE A 245 21.03 23.75 -26.26
N LYS A 246 22.24 23.54 -26.80
CA LYS A 246 23.49 23.64 -26.02
C LYS A 246 23.69 25.04 -25.44
N GLU A 247 23.47 26.09 -26.22
CA GLU A 247 23.59 27.48 -25.74
C GLU A 247 22.54 27.80 -24.66
N VAL A 248 21.30 27.33 -24.83
CA VAL A 248 20.24 27.43 -23.81
C VAL A 248 20.71 26.80 -22.49
N MET A 249 21.21 25.56 -22.56
CA MET A 249 21.63 24.82 -21.39
C MET A 249 22.86 25.45 -20.72
N LEU A 250 23.84 25.90 -21.50
CA LEU A 250 25.02 26.60 -20.99
C LEU A 250 24.64 27.92 -20.29
N ALA A 251 23.73 28.69 -20.88
CA ALA A 251 23.25 29.94 -20.29
C ALA A 251 22.47 29.70 -18.98
N LEU A 252 21.65 28.65 -18.92
CA LEU A 252 20.93 28.25 -17.71
C LEU A 252 21.88 27.77 -16.61
N VAL A 253 22.85 26.92 -16.92
CA VAL A 253 23.85 26.43 -15.96
C VAL A 253 24.71 27.59 -15.44
N SER A 254 25.14 28.48 -16.32
CA SER A 254 25.93 29.66 -15.95
C SER A 254 25.16 30.61 -15.02
N SER A 255 23.87 30.83 -15.28
CA SER A 255 22.98 31.58 -14.37
C SER A 255 22.77 30.83 -13.04
N ALA A 256 22.61 29.51 -13.07
CA ALA A 256 22.41 28.70 -11.87
C ALA A 256 23.62 28.73 -10.92
N VAL A 257 24.85 28.81 -11.43
CA VAL A 257 26.07 28.94 -10.59
C VAL A 257 26.10 30.26 -9.81
N GLN A 258 25.34 31.27 -10.26
CA GLN A 258 25.23 32.57 -9.59
C GLN A 258 24.08 32.61 -8.55
N LEU A 259 23.34 31.50 -8.37
CA LEU A 259 22.28 31.43 -7.36
C LEU A 259 22.87 31.56 -5.96
N SER A 260 22.22 32.39 -5.14
CA SER A 260 22.46 32.39 -3.70
C SER A 260 22.18 31.00 -3.09
N ALA A 261 22.73 30.72 -1.90
CA ALA A 261 22.45 29.48 -1.19
C ALA A 261 20.94 29.21 -1.02
N ARG A 262 20.13 30.26 -0.82
CA ARG A 262 18.66 30.18 -0.78
C ARG A 262 18.08 29.73 -2.12
N GLY A 263 18.57 30.30 -3.22
CA GLY A 263 18.17 29.91 -4.57
C GLY A 263 18.46 28.44 -4.87
N LEU A 264 19.65 27.96 -4.51
CA LEU A 264 20.01 26.54 -4.65
C LEU A 264 19.10 25.62 -3.83
N ILE A 265 18.77 26.01 -2.60
CA ILE A 265 17.84 25.27 -1.74
C ILE A 265 16.43 25.22 -2.36
N LEU A 266 15.93 26.33 -2.92
CA LEU A 266 14.62 26.37 -3.59
C LEU A 266 14.58 25.46 -4.83
N VAL A 267 15.66 25.43 -5.62
CA VAL A 267 15.77 24.51 -6.77
C VAL A 267 15.77 23.05 -6.30
N TYR A 268 16.56 22.73 -5.27
CA TYR A 268 16.58 21.39 -4.68
C TYR A 268 15.20 20.98 -4.14
N LEU A 269 14.52 21.88 -3.41
CA LEU A 269 13.19 21.65 -2.87
C LEU A 269 12.16 21.45 -3.98
N PHE A 270 12.21 22.25 -5.05
CA PHE A 270 11.32 22.09 -6.21
C PHE A 270 11.53 20.72 -6.89
N VAL A 271 12.76 20.38 -7.25
CA VAL A 271 13.06 19.11 -7.94
C VAL A 271 12.71 17.91 -7.05
N SER A 272 13.06 17.96 -5.76
CA SER A 272 12.78 16.89 -4.81
C SER A 272 11.27 16.73 -4.57
N SER A 273 10.53 17.83 -4.44
CA SER A 273 9.08 17.79 -4.20
C SER A 273 8.30 17.30 -5.42
N VAL A 274 8.69 17.69 -6.64
CA VAL A 274 8.08 17.14 -7.88
C VAL A 274 8.38 15.64 -8.01
N SER A 275 9.61 15.22 -7.70
CA SER A 275 9.98 13.80 -7.75
C SER A 275 9.17 12.96 -6.75
N LEU A 276 9.06 13.44 -5.50
CA LEU A 276 8.26 12.80 -4.46
C LEU A 276 6.77 12.80 -4.82
N GLN A 277 6.27 13.90 -5.36
CA GLN A 277 4.87 14.05 -5.79
C GLN A 277 4.45 12.97 -6.76
N ILE A 278 5.27 12.69 -7.78
CA ILE A 278 4.97 11.66 -8.78
C ILE A 278 4.88 10.28 -8.12
N GLY A 279 5.87 9.91 -7.32
CA GLY A 279 5.91 8.61 -6.64
C GLY A 279 4.75 8.40 -5.66
N LEU A 280 4.46 9.41 -4.84
CA LEU A 280 3.35 9.37 -3.87
C LEU A 280 1.99 9.34 -4.56
N SER A 281 1.83 10.05 -5.68
CA SER A 281 0.58 10.05 -6.45
C SER A 281 0.30 8.68 -7.07
N VAL A 282 1.32 8.02 -7.61
CA VAL A 282 1.18 6.66 -8.16
C VAL A 282 0.83 5.67 -7.04
N LEU A 283 1.50 5.75 -5.90
CA LEU A 283 1.22 4.88 -4.74
C LEU A 283 -0.19 5.10 -4.21
N LEU A 284 -0.62 6.35 -4.07
CA LEU A 284 -1.97 6.71 -3.62
C LEU A 284 -3.02 6.20 -4.60
N TRP A 285 -2.81 6.40 -5.90
CA TRP A 285 -3.69 5.88 -6.94
C TRP A 285 -3.85 4.37 -6.84
N GLN A 286 -2.74 3.64 -6.77
CA GLN A 286 -2.73 2.17 -6.66
C GLN A 286 -3.53 1.69 -5.42
N GLN A 287 -3.31 2.30 -4.27
CA GLN A 287 -3.99 1.95 -3.03
C GLN A 287 -5.50 2.24 -3.11
N LEU A 288 -5.89 3.38 -3.69
CA LEU A 288 -7.31 3.70 -3.91
C LEU A 288 -7.99 2.73 -4.88
N CYS A 289 -7.28 2.25 -5.92
CA CYS A 289 -7.79 1.22 -6.81
C CYS A 289 -8.08 -0.08 -6.06
N PHE A 290 -7.18 -0.55 -5.18
CA PHE A 290 -7.43 -1.76 -4.39
C PHE A 290 -8.61 -1.58 -3.42
N ILE A 291 -8.70 -0.43 -2.77
CA ILE A 291 -9.84 -0.11 -1.89
C ILE A 291 -11.16 -0.08 -2.68
N TYR A 292 -11.16 0.48 -3.90
CA TYR A 292 -12.33 0.49 -4.78
C TYR A 292 -12.80 -0.94 -5.14
N GLU A 293 -11.86 -1.86 -5.36
CA GLU A 293 -12.16 -3.27 -5.61
C GLU A 293 -12.56 -4.05 -4.35
N GLY A 294 -12.40 -3.48 -3.14
CA GLY A 294 -12.64 -4.19 -1.88
C GLY A 294 -11.49 -5.12 -1.44
N LYS A 295 -10.37 -5.07 -2.18
CA LYS A 295 -9.22 -5.96 -2.03
C LYS A 295 -8.10 -5.31 -1.23
N THR A 296 -7.28 -6.14 -0.59
CA THR A 296 -5.94 -5.73 -0.15
C THR A 296 -4.92 -6.11 -1.23
N TYR A 297 -3.74 -5.51 -1.18
CA TYR A 297 -2.64 -5.86 -2.09
C TYR A 297 -2.33 -7.37 -2.07
N LEU A 298 -2.31 -7.98 -0.87
CA LEU A 298 -2.12 -9.42 -0.71
C LEU A 298 -3.28 -10.25 -1.27
N SER A 299 -4.53 -9.80 -1.06
CA SER A 299 -5.67 -10.55 -1.60
C SER A 299 -5.67 -10.54 -3.13
N HIS A 300 -5.30 -9.41 -3.75
CA HIS A 300 -5.11 -9.31 -5.20
C HIS A 300 -4.07 -10.32 -5.69
N LEU A 301 -2.88 -10.38 -5.08
CA LEU A 301 -1.84 -11.36 -5.44
C LEU A 301 -2.32 -12.81 -5.30
N SER A 302 -3.05 -13.13 -4.23
CA SER A 302 -3.60 -14.49 -4.05
C SER A 302 -4.68 -14.85 -5.08
N SER A 303 -5.50 -13.87 -5.48
CA SER A 303 -6.58 -14.07 -6.47
C SER A 303 -6.05 -14.29 -7.88
N GLN A 304 -4.89 -13.71 -8.25
CA GLN A 304 -4.24 -14.02 -9.53
C GLN A 304 -3.75 -15.47 -9.60
N GLY A 305 -3.48 -16.11 -8.47
CA GLY A 305 -3.02 -17.51 -8.39
C GLY A 305 -4.14 -18.55 -8.21
N SER A 306 -5.36 -18.13 -7.90
CA SER A 306 -6.51 -19.02 -7.74
C SER A 306 -7.65 -18.49 -8.60
N GLY A 307 -7.91 -19.13 -9.75
CA GLY A 307 -8.94 -18.77 -10.74
C GLY A 307 -10.39 -18.92 -10.26
N GLY A 308 -10.71 -18.44 -9.06
CA GLY A 308 -12.05 -18.39 -8.50
C GLY A 308 -12.58 -16.96 -8.50
N ASP A 309 -13.56 -16.71 -9.36
CA ASP A 309 -14.21 -15.42 -9.55
C ASP A 309 -15.20 -15.15 -8.41
N HIS A 310 -14.69 -14.70 -7.25
CA HIS A 310 -15.54 -14.05 -6.25
C HIS A 310 -15.78 -12.61 -6.71
N ILE A 311 -16.99 -12.36 -7.21
CA ILE A 311 -17.47 -11.03 -7.59
C ILE A 311 -17.67 -10.21 -6.30
N GLU A 312 -16.59 -9.63 -5.77
CA GLU A 312 -16.71 -8.48 -4.87
C GLU A 312 -17.27 -7.32 -5.71
N GLU A 313 -18.43 -6.78 -5.32
CA GLU A 313 -19.06 -5.65 -6.02
C GLU A 313 -18.07 -4.47 -6.05
N LYS A 314 -17.49 -4.21 -7.22
CA LYS A 314 -16.67 -3.03 -7.47
C LYS A 314 -17.55 -1.79 -7.33
N GLY A 315 -17.13 -0.82 -6.53
CA GLY A 315 -17.92 0.39 -6.41
C GLY A 315 -17.44 1.37 -5.35
N CYS A 316 -17.91 2.61 -5.47
CA CYS A 316 -17.65 3.68 -4.52
C CYS A 316 -18.09 3.33 -3.09
N GLN A 317 -19.01 2.38 -2.95
CA GLN A 317 -19.48 1.83 -1.68
C GLN A 317 -18.35 1.24 -0.82
N ASN A 318 -17.34 0.61 -1.45
CA ASN A 318 -16.17 0.10 -0.75
C ASN A 318 -15.29 1.23 -0.19
N ILE A 319 -15.17 2.33 -0.95
CA ILE A 319 -14.46 3.54 -0.49
C ILE A 319 -15.16 4.14 0.72
N PHE A 320 -16.49 4.32 0.66
CA PHE A 320 -17.25 4.86 1.80
C PHE A 320 -17.16 3.96 3.04
N ARG A 321 -17.26 2.64 2.85
CA ARG A 321 -17.08 1.65 3.93
C ARG A 321 -15.68 1.73 4.52
N PHE A 322 -14.66 1.87 3.66
CA PHE A 322 -13.27 1.98 4.08
C PHE A 322 -13.05 3.20 4.97
N PHE A 323 -13.52 4.39 4.59
CA PHE A 323 -13.38 5.60 5.41
C PHE A 323 -14.35 5.68 6.59
N GLY A 324 -15.32 4.75 6.67
CA GLY A 324 -16.28 4.70 7.77
C GLY A 324 -17.40 5.74 7.65
N CYS A 325 -17.73 6.19 6.43
CA CYS A 325 -18.96 6.93 6.19
C CYS A 325 -20.13 5.93 6.23
N PRO A 326 -21.00 5.97 7.26
CA PRO A 326 -22.24 5.21 7.21
C PRO A 326 -23.08 5.75 6.03
N TYR A 327 -23.60 4.85 5.21
CA TYR A 327 -24.51 5.14 4.10
C TYR A 327 -25.47 6.29 4.41
N SER A 328 -25.33 7.43 3.71
CA SER A 328 -26.35 8.48 3.78
C SER A 328 -26.46 9.36 2.53
N ILE A 329 -25.41 9.51 1.72
CA ILE A 329 -25.45 10.48 0.62
C ILE A 329 -26.19 9.97 -0.64
N PHE A 330 -26.22 8.65 -0.87
CA PHE A 330 -26.87 8.08 -2.07
C PHE A 330 -28.38 7.86 -1.96
N ARG A 331 -29.02 8.14 -0.81
CA ARG A 331 -30.49 8.06 -0.68
C ARG A 331 -31.20 9.30 -1.26
N TYR A 332 -30.46 10.35 -1.61
CA TYR A 332 -31.01 11.60 -2.16
C TYR A 332 -30.66 11.88 -3.63
N LEU A 333 -29.92 10.98 -4.30
CA LEU A 333 -29.73 11.08 -5.75
C LEU A 333 -30.91 10.40 -6.44
N PRO A 334 -31.73 11.13 -7.24
CA PRO A 334 -32.78 10.50 -8.01
C PRO A 334 -32.12 9.55 -9.01
N THR A 335 -32.47 8.27 -8.91
CA THR A 335 -32.08 7.22 -9.85
C THR A 335 -32.65 7.53 -11.24
N LEU A 336 -31.92 8.29 -12.05
CA LEU A 336 -32.12 8.34 -13.50
C LEU A 336 -31.40 7.13 -14.11
N ARG A 337 -32.03 5.96 -14.02
CA ARG A 337 -31.70 4.83 -14.89
C ARG A 337 -32.97 4.09 -15.30
N ASN A 338 -33.70 4.70 -16.24
CA ASN A 338 -34.57 3.94 -17.13
C ASN A 338 -33.68 3.07 -18.01
N SER A 339 -33.65 1.76 -17.75
CA SER A 339 -33.19 0.78 -18.74
C SER A 339 -34.42 0.07 -19.30
N PRO A 340 -34.65 0.10 -20.62
CA PRO A 340 -35.80 -0.58 -21.21
C PRO A 340 -35.58 -2.09 -21.17
N LYS A 341 -36.56 -2.81 -20.62
CA LYS A 341 -36.66 -4.27 -20.69
C LYS A 341 -36.70 -4.68 -22.16
N ARG A 342 -35.64 -5.34 -22.65
CA ARG A 342 -35.66 -6.02 -23.94
C ARG A 342 -36.21 -7.42 -23.73
N HIS A 343 -37.49 -7.61 -24.04
CA HIS A 343 -38.07 -8.95 -24.23
C HIS A 343 -37.47 -9.56 -25.49
N THR A 344 -36.79 -10.69 -25.36
CA THR A 344 -36.56 -11.62 -26.48
C THR A 344 -37.75 -12.57 -26.55
N LYS A 345 -38.36 -12.66 -27.74
CA LYS A 345 -39.35 -13.67 -28.11
C LYS A 345 -38.71 -15.04 -28.25
#